data_AF-A0A382U4I8-F1
#
_entry.id   AF-A0A382U4I8-F1
#
_cell.length_a   1.000
_cell.length_b   1.000
_cell.length_c   1.000
_cell.angle_alpha   90.00
_cell.angle_beta   90.00
_cell.angle_gamma   90.00
#
_symmetry.space_group_name_H-M   'P 1'
#
loop_
_entity.id
_entity.type
_entity.pdbx_description
1 polymer ?
#
loop_
_entity_poly.entity_id
_entity_poly.type
_entity_poly.pdbx_seq_one_letter_code
_entity_poly.pdbx_strand_id
1 'polypeptide(L)' 'MSEYIKLIEEITKNKNSNGASFGAVNPEFAARMKLQNKFPTGLDIARYTSDIMHQDIKDYDKDNSLYTQSLG' A
#
# COMPACT_ATOMS: atom_id res chain seq x y z
N MET A 1 11.35 -7.61 -9.15
CA MET A 1 11.24 -8.24 -7.81
C MET A 1 9.98 -7.70 -7.14
N SER A 2 9.07 -8.56 -6.67
CA SER A 2 7.78 -8.13 -6.10
C SER A 2 7.99 -7.35 -4.78
N GLU A 3 7.05 -6.45 -4.44
CA GLU A 3 7.11 -5.69 -3.17
C GLU A 3 7.19 -6.62 -1.95
N TYR A 4 6.54 -7.78 -2.03
CA TYR A 4 6.62 -8.83 -1.01
C TYR A 4 8.05 -9.29 -0.73
N ILE A 5 8.79 -9.67 -1.77
CA ILE A 5 10.17 -10.14 -1.61
C ILE A 5 11.08 -9.02 -1.08
N LYS A 6 10.90 -7.79 -1.58
CA LYS A 6 11.66 -6.62 -1.09
C LYS A 6 11.43 -6.36 0.41
N LEU A 7 10.19 -6.47 0.88
CA LEU A 7 9.86 -6.28 2.29
C LEU A 7 10.45 -7.37 3.18
N ILE A 8 10.47 -8.62 2.73
CA ILE A 8 11.13 -9.72 3.46
C ILE A 8 12.62 -9.43 3.62
N GLU A 9 13.29 -9.02 2.53
CA GLU A 9 14.71 -8.67 2.55
C GLU A 9 15.00 -7.49 3.50
N GLU A 10 14.20 -6.42 3.43
CA GLU A 10 14.33 -5.24 4.28
C GLU A 10 14.16 -5.59 5.76
N ILE A 11 13.12 -6.36 6.10
CA ILE A 11 12.84 -6.74 7.49
C ILE A 11 13.88 -7.74 8.00
N THR A 12 14.36 -8.65 7.15
CA THR A 12 15.45 -9.58 7.50
C THR A 12 16.73 -8.82 7.82
N LYS A 13 17.07 -7.82 7.00
CA LYS A 13 18.22 -6.95 7.25
C LYS A 13 18.08 -6.22 8.59
N ASN A 14 16.92 -5.61 8.86
CA ASN A 14 16.65 -4.93 10.12
C ASN A 14 16.69 -5.88 11.34
N LYS A 15 16.16 -7.11 11.22
CA LYS A 15 16.25 -8.14 12.26
C LYS A 15 17.71 -8.46 12.58
N ASN A 16 18.53 -8.69 11.55
CA ASN A 16 19.94 -9.02 11.72
C ASN A 16 20.73 -7.87 12.37
N SER A 17 20.41 -6.62 12.06
CA SER A 17 21.03 -5.44 12.68
C SER A 17 20.69 -5.26 14.16
N ASN A 18 19.50 -5.68 14.60
CA ASN A 18 19.06 -5.57 16.00
C ASN A 18 19.40 -6.81 16.86
N GLY A 19 19.96 -7.86 16.24
CA GLY A 19 20.50 -9.04 16.95
C GLY A 19 19.45 -9.82 17.77
N ALA A 20 19.90 -10.34 18.92
CA ALA A 20 19.11 -11.28 19.73
C ALA A 20 17.77 -10.71 20.20
N SER A 21 17.66 -9.39 20.41
CA SER A 21 16.42 -8.74 20.84
C SER A 21 15.26 -8.96 19.87
N PHE A 22 15.53 -9.15 18.57
CA PHE A 22 14.51 -9.41 17.54
C PHE A 22 14.50 -10.88 17.08
N GLY A 23 15.15 -11.79 17.82
CA GLY A 23 15.32 -13.20 17.43
C GLY A 23 14.02 -13.93 17.11
N ALA A 24 12.94 -13.62 17.84
CA ALA A 24 11.62 -14.23 17.66
C ALA A 24 10.80 -13.66 16.48
N VAL A 25 11.23 -12.56 15.85
CA VAL A 25 10.50 -11.94 14.73
C VAL A 25 10.64 -12.81 13.49
N ASN A 26 9.52 -13.18 12.87
CA ASN A 26 9.51 -13.80 11.54
C ASN A 26 9.39 -12.69 10.46
N PRO A 27 10.42 -12.46 9.62
CA PRO A 27 10.39 -11.40 8.61
C PRO A 27 9.28 -11.55 7.57
N GLU A 28 8.94 -12.79 7.20
CA GLU A 28 7.88 -13.07 6.23
C GLU A 28 6.51 -12.69 6.78
N PHE A 29 6.23 -13.04 8.04
CA PHE A 29 4.97 -12.68 8.69
C PHE A 29 4.84 -11.17 8.85
N ALA A 30 5.90 -10.49 9.26
CA ALA A 30 5.92 -9.03 9.36
C ALA A 30 5.72 -8.36 7.97
N ALA A 31 6.31 -8.89 6.91
CA ALA A 31 6.10 -8.40 5.55
C ALA A 31 4.63 -8.53 5.11
N ARG A 32 3.99 -9.68 5.41
CA ARG A 32 2.56 -9.88 5.13
C ARG A 32 1.69 -8.89 5.90
N MET A 33 1.95 -8.68 7.19
CA MET A 33 1.22 -7.70 8.00
C MET A 33 1.32 -6.29 7.41
N LYS A 34 2.51 -5.89 6.95
CA LYS A 34 2.72 -4.57 6.33
C LYS A 34 1.98 -4.43 5.00
N LEU A 35 1.99 -5.46 4.15
CA LEU A 35 1.26 -5.45 2.87
C LEU A 35 -0.26 -5.47 3.05
N GLN A 36 -0.74 -6.20 4.05
CA GLN A 36 -2.16 -6.21 4.41
C GLN A 36 -2.62 -4.81 4.86
N ASN A 37 -1.74 -4.02 5.45
CA ASN A 37 -1.97 -2.62 5.76
C ASN A 37 -1.38 -1.67 4.69
N LYS A 38 -1.92 -1.75 3.46
CA LYS A 38 -1.45 -0.95 2.32
C LYS A 38 -1.49 0.56 2.55
N PHE A 39 -2.47 1.05 3.32
CA PHE A 39 -2.64 2.48 3.62
C PHE A 39 -2.47 2.73 5.12
N PRO A 40 -1.25 3.12 5.56
CA PRO A 40 -0.96 3.28 6.99
C PRO A 40 -1.81 4.36 7.67
N THR A 41 -2.24 5.38 6.92
CA THR A 41 -3.05 6.49 7.44
C THR A 41 -4.22 6.82 6.52
N GLY A 42 -5.24 7.46 7.09
CA GLY A 42 -6.35 8.01 6.31
C GLY A 42 -5.91 9.06 5.27
N LEU A 43 -4.80 9.76 5.51
CA LEU A 43 -4.24 10.71 4.54
C LEU A 43 -3.66 10.01 3.30
N ASP A 44 -3.17 8.77 3.44
CA ASP A 44 -2.74 7.96 2.29
C ASP A 44 -3.94 7.53 1.46
N ILE A 45 -5.04 7.13 2.12
CA ILE A 45 -6.31 6.79 1.46
C ILE A 45 -6.84 8.01 0.70
N ALA A 46 -6.93 9.16 1.37
CA ALA A 46 -7.48 10.39 0.78
C ALA A 46 -6.70 10.86 -0.45
N ARG A 47 -5.36 10.83 -0.40
CA ARG A 47 -4.52 11.15 -1.56
C ARG A 47 -4.76 10.18 -2.71
N TYR A 48 -4.70 8.88 -2.43
CA TYR A 48 -4.89 7.84 -3.43
C TYR A 48 -6.27 7.93 -4.12
N THR A 49 -7.34 8.12 -3.35
CA THR A 49 -8.69 8.23 -3.92
C THR A 49 -8.94 9.56 -4.62
N SER A 50 -8.33 10.66 -4.14
CA SER A 50 -8.39 11.96 -4.81
C SER A 50 -7.74 11.91 -6.20
N ASP A 51 -6.60 11.21 -6.33
CA ASP A 51 -5.92 11.06 -7.62
C ASP A 51 -6.80 10.30 -8.63
N ILE A 52 -7.47 9.22 -8.18
CA ILE A 52 -8.42 8.46 -9.01
C ILE A 52 -9.57 9.36 -9.45
N MET A 53 -10.20 10.07 -8.51
CA MET A 53 -11.35 10.93 -8.83
C MET A 53 -10.97 12.04 -9.84
N HIS A 54 -9.79 12.65 -9.70
CA HIS A 54 -9.32 13.62 -10.68
C HIS A 54 -9.07 13.01 -12.07
N GLN A 55 -8.64 11.75 -12.13
CA GLN A 55 -8.49 11.04 -13.39
C GLN A 55 -9.86 10.77 -14.02
N ASP A 56 -10.82 10.29 -13.24
CA ASP A 56 -12.19 10.03 -13.69
C ASP A 56 -12.84 11.31 -14.25
N ILE A 57 -12.64 12.47 -13.59
CA ILE A 57 -13.14 13.77 -14.07
C ILE A 57 -12.53 14.11 -15.43
N LYS A 58 -11.21 13.94 -15.61
CA LYS A 58 -10.53 14.23 -16.89
C LYS A 58 -11.00 13.31 -18.02
N ASP A 59 -11.37 12.08 -17.69
CA ASP A 59 -11.84 11.13 -18.69
C ASP A 59 -13.29 11.41 -19.08
N TYR A 60 -14.13 11.79 -18.11
CA TYR A 60 -15.47 12.33 -18.37
C TYR A 60 -15.44 13.60 -19.23
N ASP A 61 -14.54 14.55 -18.93
CA ASP A 61 -14.40 15.80 -19.71
C ASP A 61 -14.09 15.54 -21.20
N LYS A 62 -13.43 14.41 -21.51
CA LYS A 62 -13.14 13.98 -22.89
C LYS A 62 -14.29 13.21 -23.52
N ASP A 63 -14.98 12.40 -22.73
CA ASP A 63 -16.10 11.55 -23.16
C ASP A 63 -17.14 11.45 -22.05
N ASN A 64 -18.25 12.17 -22.21
CA ASN A 64 -19.33 12.24 -21.24
C ASN A 64 -20.04 10.89 -20.99
N SER A 65 -19.77 9.85 -21.80
CA SER A 65 -20.28 8.50 -21.53
C SER A 65 -19.52 7.78 -20.41
N LEU A 66 -18.32 8.26 -20.03
CA LEU A 66 -17.45 7.71 -19.00
C LEU A 66 -17.75 8.30 -17.60
N TYR A 67 -19.00 8.18 -17.15
CA TYR A 67 -19.40 8.64 -15.82
C TYR A 67 -19.14 7.58 -14.73
N THR A 68 -19.05 8.02 -13.47
CA THR A 68 -18.92 7.14 -12.30
C THR A 68 -20.17 7.22 -11.40
N GLN A 69 -20.42 6.19 -10.59
CA GLN A 69 -21.58 6.08 -9.71
C GLN A 69 -21.22 5.45 -8.37
N SER A 70 -22.05 5.69 -7.35
CA SER A 70 -21.96 5.07 -6.03
C SER A 70 -23.34 4.83 -5.42
N LEU A 71 -23.40 3.95 -4.43
CA LEU A 71 -24.56 3.75 -3.55
C LEU A 71 -24.17 4.14 -2.12
N GLY A 72 -25.10 4.75 -1.40
CA GLY A 72 -24.93 5.16 0.00
C GLY A 72 -25.20 4.03 0.99
#